data_AF-A0A022ME96-F1
#
_entry.id   AF-A0A022ME96-F1
#
_cell.length_a   1.000
_cell.length_b   1.000
_cell.length_c   1.000
_cell.angle_alpha   90.00
_cell.angle_beta   90.00
_cell.angle_gamma   90.00
#
_symmetry.space_group_name_H-M   'P 1'
#
loop_
_entity.id
_entity.type
_entity.pdbx_description
1 polymer ?
#
loop_
_entity_poly.entity_id
_entity_poly.type
_entity_poly.pdbx_seq_one_letter_code
_entity_poly.pdbx_strand_id
1 'polypeptide(L)'
;MTSDTKQTESRALRELVSRAQVVLWDFDGPVCRLFAGHSAERVAHGLLDWLGEQGLHGLLSEAEREPLDPHALLRAVDRRRPRSDLVTELEERLTQEELKAAASAMPTPYADPLIRTWTAVGARL
;
A
#
# COMPACT_ATOMS: atom_id res chain seq x y z
N MET A 1 24.18 -26.04 -4.25
CA MET A 1 23.85 -25.21 -3.06
C MET A 1 22.53 -24.44 -3.20
N THR A 2 22.09 -24.03 -4.39
CA THR A 2 20.85 -23.25 -4.58
C THR A 2 19.53 -24.01 -4.35
N SER A 3 19.51 -25.33 -4.56
CA SER A 3 18.30 -26.15 -4.35
C SER A 3 17.97 -26.36 -2.87
N ASP A 4 18.99 -26.51 -2.02
CA ASP A 4 18.83 -26.73 -0.57
C ASP A 4 18.26 -25.48 0.12
N THR A 5 18.69 -24.30 -0.31
CA THR A 5 18.19 -23.01 0.20
C THR A 5 16.71 -22.81 -0.15
N LYS A 6 16.32 -23.01 -1.42
CA LYS A 6 14.91 -22.88 -1.85
C LYS A 6 13.97 -23.85 -1.13
N GLN A 7 14.47 -25.05 -0.85
CA GLN A 7 13.70 -26.08 -0.16
C GLN A 7 13.54 -25.77 1.33
N THR A 8 14.57 -25.18 1.94
CA THR A 8 14.53 -24.66 3.31
C THR A 8 13.55 -23.49 3.45
N GLU A 9 13.60 -22.52 2.54
CA GLU A 9 12.66 -21.38 2.49
C GLU A 9 11.22 -21.84 2.31
N SER A 10 10.98 -22.79 1.41
CA SER A 10 9.65 -23.37 1.18
C SER A 10 9.11 -24.08 2.42
N ARG A 11 9.97 -24.73 3.20
CA ARG A 11 9.58 -25.38 4.46
C ARG A 11 9.22 -24.35 5.53
N ALA A 12 10.06 -23.33 5.70
CA ALA A 12 9.82 -22.26 6.66
C ALA A 12 8.50 -21.52 6.36
N LEU A 13 8.23 -21.23 5.08
CA LEU A 13 6.97 -20.61 4.66
C LEU A 13 5.75 -21.49 4.99
N ARG A 14 5.82 -22.80 4.74
CA ARG A 14 4.74 -23.73 5.11
C ARG A 14 4.48 -23.75 6.61
N GLU A 15 5.54 -23.77 7.41
CA GLU A 15 5.43 -23.74 8.88
C GLU A 15 4.78 -22.44 9.37
N LEU A 16 5.14 -21.30 8.77
CA LEU A 16 4.55 -19.99 9.09
C LEU A 16 3.07 -19.92 8.68
N VAL A 17 2.74 -20.33 7.45
CA VAL A 17 1.38 -20.27 6.91
C VAL A 17 0.43 -21.23 7.62
N SER A 18 0.86 -22.47 7.89
CA SER A 18 -0.01 -23.50 8.51
C SER A 18 -0.45 -23.18 9.93
N ARG A 19 0.24 -22.28 10.62
CA ARG A 19 -0.08 -21.84 11.99
C ARG A 19 -0.89 -20.54 12.04
N ALA A 20 -1.10 -19.88 10.91
CA ALA A 20 -1.80 -18.61 10.87
C ALA A 20 -3.29 -18.80 11.16
N GLN A 21 -3.78 -18.17 12.23
CA GLN A 21 -5.21 -18.16 12.60
C GLN A 21 -5.94 -16.90 12.12
N VAL A 22 -5.18 -15.82 11.89
CA VAL A 22 -5.67 -14.52 11.44
C VAL A 22 -4.71 -14.00 10.39
N VAL A 23 -5.26 -13.49 9.30
CA VAL A 23 -4.49 -13.08 8.14
C VAL A 23 -5.04 -11.76 7.64
N LEU A 24 -4.28 -10.70 7.93
CA LEU A 24 -4.56 -9.38 7.39
C LEU A 24 -3.97 -9.27 5.99
N TRP A 25 -4.82 -8.92 5.03
CA TRP A 25 -4.41 -8.64 3.66
C TRP A 25 -4.27 -7.15 3.46
N ASP A 26 -3.13 -6.74 2.93
CA ASP A 26 -3.04 -5.43 2.29
C ASP A 26 -3.76 -5.47 0.94
N PHE A 27 -4.31 -4.33 0.53
CA PHE A 27 -5.09 -4.23 -0.70
C PHE A 27 -4.20 -4.03 -1.93
N ASP A 28 -3.32 -3.03 -1.90
CA ASP A 28 -2.42 -2.71 -3.02
C ASP A 28 -1.13 -3.55 -2.96
N GLY A 29 -0.93 -4.39 -3.97
CA GLY A 29 0.11 -5.41 -4.04
C GLY A 29 -0.46 -6.80 -3.76
N PRO A 30 -0.86 -7.17 -2.53
CA PRO A 30 -1.27 -8.54 -2.23
C PRO A 30 -2.63 -8.95 -2.83
N VAL A 31 -3.66 -8.11 -2.78
CA VAL A 31 -4.97 -8.41 -3.37
C VAL A 31 -5.02 -7.98 -4.83
N CYS A 32 -4.61 -6.75 -5.12
CA CYS A 32 -4.56 -6.22 -6.47
C CYS A 32 -3.45 -5.18 -6.58
N ARG A 33 -2.95 -4.92 -7.79
CA ARG A 33 -2.13 -3.74 -8.06
C ARG A 33 -3.08 -2.57 -8.32
N LEU A 34 -3.39 -1.81 -7.28
CA LEU A 34 -4.33 -0.69 -7.28
C LEU A 34 -3.90 0.36 -8.32
N PHE A 35 -2.64 0.77 -8.26
CA PHE A 35 -2.08 1.82 -9.09
C PHE A 35 -1.49 1.31 -10.44
N ALA A 36 -1.90 0.13 -10.91
CA ALA A 36 -1.40 -0.44 -12.18
C ALA A 36 -1.80 0.39 -13.42
N GLY A 37 -3.04 0.91 -13.44
CA GLY A 37 -3.57 1.78 -14.51
C GLY A 37 -3.53 3.27 -14.19
N HIS A 38 -3.25 3.63 -12.94
CA HIS A 38 -3.21 4.99 -12.43
C HIS A 38 -1.98 5.13 -11.53
N SER A 39 -0.89 5.71 -12.02
CA SER A 39 0.40 5.55 -11.34
C SER A 39 0.44 6.25 -9.97
N ALA A 40 0.95 5.53 -8.95
CA ALA A 40 1.18 6.06 -7.61
C ALA A 40 2.11 7.28 -7.64
N GLU A 41 3.11 7.28 -8.53
CA GLU A 41 4.01 8.42 -8.70
C GLU A 41 3.29 9.69 -9.16
N ARG A 42 2.32 9.56 -10.08
CA ARG A 42 1.52 10.70 -10.53
C ARG A 42 0.66 11.24 -9.41
N VAL A 43 0.07 10.35 -8.62
CA VAL A 43 -0.70 10.72 -7.43
C VAL A 43 0.20 11.46 -6.44
N ALA A 44 1.38 10.92 -6.12
CA ALA A 44 2.33 11.54 -5.20
C ALA A 44 2.75 12.96 -5.65
N HIS A 45 3.03 13.14 -6.94
CA HIS A 45 3.31 14.47 -7.50
C HIS A 45 2.11 15.43 -7.34
N GLY A 46 0.90 14.99 -7.67
CA GLY A 46 -0.30 15.83 -7.52
C GLY A 46 -0.56 16.25 -6.07
N LEU A 47 -0.25 15.36 -5.12
CA LEU A 47 -0.33 15.68 -3.69
C LEU A 47 0.76 16.67 -3.25
N LEU A 48 1.99 16.55 -3.77
CA LEU A 48 3.09 17.50 -3.51
C LEU A 48 2.79 18.90 -4.08
N ASP A 49 2.25 18.96 -5.29
CA ASP A 49 1.84 20.21 -5.93
C ASP A 49 0.76 20.90 -5.10
N TRP A 50 -0.25 20.15 -4.65
CA TRP A 50 -1.30 20.67 -3.78
C TRP A 50 -0.77 21.19 -2.44
N LEU A 51 0.13 20.46 -1.76
CA LEU A 51 0.81 20.96 -0.55
C LEU A 51 1.53 22.27 -0.84
N GLY A 52 2.06 22.41 -2.04
CA GLY A 52 2.66 23.64 -2.53
C GLY A 52 1.71 24.81 -2.64
N GLU A 53 0.54 24.60 -3.22
CA GLU A 53 -0.54 25.59 -3.31
C GLU A 53 -1.00 26.08 -1.94
N GLN A 54 -0.89 25.24 -0.90
CA GLN A 54 -1.15 25.62 0.49
C GLN A 54 0.00 26.42 1.14
N GLY A 55 1.06 26.75 0.40
CA GLY A 55 2.25 27.43 0.92
C GLY A 55 3.17 26.53 1.74
N LEU A 56 3.00 25.21 1.66
CA LEU A 56 3.73 24.22 2.47
C LEU A 56 4.85 23.51 1.70
N HIS A 57 5.38 24.16 0.66
CA HIS A 57 6.56 23.70 -0.07
C HIS A 57 7.77 23.40 0.81
N GLY A 58 7.88 23.97 2.01
CA GLY A 58 8.98 23.72 2.95
C GLY A 58 8.69 22.63 3.99
N LEU A 59 7.48 22.06 4.00
CA LEU A 59 7.06 21.15 5.06
C LEU A 59 7.90 19.86 5.07
N LEU A 60 8.14 19.28 3.90
CA LEU A 60 8.82 18.00 3.74
C LEU A 60 10.25 18.17 3.26
N SER A 61 11.18 17.35 3.75
CA SER A 61 12.55 17.32 3.21
C SER A 61 12.58 16.70 1.80
N GLU A 62 13.62 16.93 1.02
CA GLU A 62 13.78 16.34 -0.31
C GLU A 62 13.74 14.80 -0.26
N ALA A 63 14.41 14.20 0.73
CA ALA A 63 14.40 12.76 0.98
C ALA A 63 13.01 12.18 1.33
N GLU A 64 12.05 13.01 1.73
CA GLU A 64 10.67 12.59 1.99
C GLU A 64 9.72 12.85 0.81
N ARG A 65 10.18 13.60 -0.19
CA ARG A 65 9.47 13.78 -1.47
C ARG A 65 9.93 12.77 -2.51
N GLU A 66 11.16 12.28 -2.38
CA GLU A 66 11.78 11.31 -3.27
C GLU A 66 11.05 9.95 -3.31
N PRO A 67 10.45 9.44 -2.20
CA PRO A 67 9.51 8.35 -2.32
C PRO A 67 8.29 8.89 -3.05
N LEU A 68 8.16 8.53 -4.32
CA LEU A 68 6.97 8.76 -5.14
C LEU A 68 5.81 7.84 -4.73
N ASP A 69 5.68 7.62 -3.41
CA ASP A 69 4.66 6.83 -2.74
C ASP A 69 3.70 7.80 -2.02
N PRO A 70 2.42 7.87 -2.43
CA PRO A 70 1.45 8.76 -1.80
C PRO A 70 1.21 8.43 -0.33
N HIS A 71 1.37 7.18 0.10
CA HIS A 71 1.21 6.81 1.51
C HIS A 71 2.41 7.23 2.37
N ALA A 72 3.63 7.18 1.83
CA ALA A 72 4.81 7.76 2.48
C ALA A 72 4.64 9.27 2.67
N LEU A 73 4.10 9.96 1.67
CA LEU A 73 3.83 11.38 1.71
C LEU A 73 2.82 11.75 2.80
N LEU A 74 1.66 11.09 2.81
CA LEU A 74 0.62 11.29 3.83
C LEU A 74 1.18 11.07 5.25
N ARG A 75 1.92 9.97 5.45
CA ARG A 75 2.59 9.68 6.74
C ARG A 75 3.59 10.76 7.12
N ALA A 76 4.36 11.29 6.17
CA ALA A 76 5.35 12.33 6.44
C ALA A 76 4.72 13.67 6.83
N VAL A 77 3.55 13.99 6.28
CA VAL A 77 2.74 15.16 6.64
C VAL A 77 2.13 14.97 8.03
N ASP A 78 1.49 13.82 8.30
CA ASP A 78 0.88 13.54 9.60
C ASP A 78 1.89 13.57 10.75
N ARG A 79 3.11 13.02 10.55
CA ARG A 79 4.18 13.14 11.56
C ARG A 79 4.52 14.58 11.95
N ARG A 80 4.38 15.54 11.02
CA ARG A 80 4.74 16.95 11.24
C ARG A 80 3.58 17.79 11.73
N ARG A 81 2.38 17.47 11.28
CA ARG A 81 1.14 18.18 11.62
C ARG A 81 0.07 17.16 12.05
N PRO A 82 0.28 16.46 13.17
CA PRO A 82 -0.61 15.37 13.56
C PRO A 82 -2.02 15.87 13.76
N ARG A 83 -3.01 15.13 13.24
CA ARG A 83 -4.45 15.45 13.40
C ARG A 83 -4.84 16.87 12.98
N SER A 84 -4.21 17.39 11.94
CA SER A 84 -4.55 18.71 11.38
C SER A 84 -5.56 18.59 10.25
N ASP A 85 -6.26 19.69 9.96
CA ASP A 85 -7.15 19.81 8.81
C ASP A 85 -6.40 19.50 7.50
N LEU A 86 -5.13 19.88 7.42
CA LEU A 86 -4.24 19.56 6.30
C LEU A 86 -4.12 18.05 6.05
N VAL A 87 -3.95 17.24 7.12
CA VAL A 87 -3.86 15.78 7.00
C VAL A 87 -5.20 15.22 6.52
N THR A 88 -6.30 15.74 7.05
CA THR A 88 -7.66 15.31 6.67
C THR A 88 -7.91 15.59 5.18
N GLU A 89 -7.61 16.80 4.70
CA GLU A 89 -7.77 17.15 3.29
C GLU A 89 -6.83 16.35 2.37
N LEU A 90 -5.60 16.08 2.82
CA LEU A 90 -4.65 15.26 2.07
C LEU A 90 -5.11 13.80 1.97
N GLU A 91 -5.65 13.25 3.06
CA GLU A 91 -6.24 11.90 3.11
C GLU A 91 -7.44 11.81 2.17
N GLU A 92 -8.39 12.76 2.25
CA GLU A 92 -9.55 12.81 1.35
C GLU A 92 -9.15 12.82 -0.12
N ARG A 93 -8.12 13.60 -0.48
CA ARG A 93 -7.58 13.66 -1.84
C ARG A 93 -6.98 12.33 -2.27
N LEU A 94 -6.16 11.71 -1.42
CA LEU A 94 -5.60 10.39 -1.70
C LEU A 94 -6.72 9.37 -1.90
N THR A 95 -7.75 9.37 -1.05
CA THR A 95 -8.92 8.49 -1.19
C THR A 95 -9.61 8.66 -2.55
N GLN A 96 -9.77 9.89 -3.05
CA GLN A 96 -10.35 10.09 -4.39
C GLN A 96 -9.47 9.50 -5.50
N GLU A 97 -8.15 9.57 -5.37
CA GLU A 97 -7.23 8.96 -6.34
C GLU A 97 -7.22 7.43 -6.25
N GLU A 98 -7.35 6.86 -5.05
CA GLU A 98 -7.52 5.41 -4.85
C GLU A 98 -8.83 4.89 -5.46
N LEU A 99 -9.94 5.61 -5.27
CA LEU A 99 -11.23 5.27 -5.88
C LEU A 99 -11.17 5.27 -7.41
N LYS A 100 -10.46 6.24 -8.00
CA LYS A 100 -10.20 6.27 -9.45
C LYS A 100 -9.33 5.09 -9.89
N ALA A 101 -8.26 4.81 -9.16
CA ALA A 101 -7.33 3.73 -9.46
C ALA A 101 -8.03 2.35 -9.43
N ALA A 102 -8.93 2.15 -8.46
CA ALA A 102 -9.65 0.90 -8.23
C ALA A 102 -10.41 0.41 -9.48
N ALA A 103 -10.95 1.32 -10.29
CA ALA A 103 -11.66 0.98 -11.53
C ALA A 103 -10.76 0.28 -12.59
N SER A 104 -9.45 0.46 -12.50
CA SER A 104 -8.44 -0.08 -13.42
C SER A 104 -7.44 -1.02 -12.73
N ALA A 105 -7.71 -1.40 -11.47
CA ALA A 105 -6.81 -2.22 -10.67
C ALA A 105 -6.67 -3.62 -11.28
N MET A 106 -5.46 -4.15 -11.26
CA MET A 106 -5.15 -5.48 -11.81
C MET A 106 -5.05 -6.50 -10.69
N PRO A 107 -5.81 -7.61 -10.72
CA PRO A 107 -5.76 -8.61 -9.65
C PRO A 107 -4.37 -9.23 -9.53
N THR A 108 -3.95 -9.51 -8.31
CA THR A 108 -2.70 -10.23 -8.06
C THR A 108 -2.92 -11.71 -8.38
N PRO A 109 -2.06 -12.33 -9.21
CA PRO A 109 -2.24 -13.73 -9.57
C PRO A 109 -2.36 -14.62 -8.33
N TYR A 110 -3.37 -15.48 -8.34
CA TYR A 110 -3.67 -16.43 -7.27
C TYR A 110 -4.12 -15.83 -5.93
N ALA A 111 -4.30 -14.51 -5.81
CA ALA A 111 -4.80 -13.90 -4.56
C ALA A 111 -6.21 -14.39 -4.21
N ASP A 112 -7.17 -14.35 -5.15
CA ASP A 112 -8.54 -14.86 -4.94
C ASP A 112 -8.58 -16.33 -4.49
N PRO A 113 -7.96 -17.31 -5.20
CA PRO A 113 -7.99 -18.69 -4.74
C PRO A 113 -7.25 -18.90 -3.42
N LEU A 114 -6.20 -18.12 -3.12
CA LEU A 114 -5.49 -18.20 -1.85
C LEU A 114 -6.36 -17.71 -0.68
N ILE A 115 -7.00 -16.55 -0.82
CA ILE A 115 -7.93 -15.97 0.17
C ILE A 115 -9.10 -16.93 0.43
N ARG A 116 -9.69 -17.50 -0.64
CA ARG A 116 -10.76 -18.50 -0.53
C ARG A 116 -10.30 -19.77 0.19
N THR A 117 -9.11 -20.25 -0.14
CA THR A 117 -8.54 -21.46 0.51
C THR A 117 -8.32 -21.22 1.99
N TRP A 118 -7.76 -20.06 2.36
CA TRP A 118 -7.48 -19.72 3.76
C TRP A 118 -8.76 -19.59 4.58
N THR A 119 -9.79 -18.95 4.01
CA THR A 119 -11.13 -18.93 4.61
C THR A 119 -11.68 -20.34 4.80
N ALA A 120 -11.57 -21.21 3.78
CA ALA A 120 -12.10 -22.57 3.82
C ALA A 120 -11.42 -23.48 4.86
N VAL A 121 -10.13 -23.25 5.14
CA VAL A 121 -9.40 -23.99 6.19
C VAL A 121 -9.51 -23.36 7.58
N GLY A 122 -10.35 -22.32 7.72
CA GLY A 122 -10.69 -21.72 9.02
C GLY A 122 -9.80 -20.55 9.46
N ALA A 123 -8.96 -20.01 8.57
CA ALA A 123 -8.28 -18.74 8.87
C ALA A 123 -9.31 -17.60 8.87
N ARG A 124 -9.17 -16.68 9.82
CA ARG A 124 -9.93 -15.43 9.85
C ARG A 124 -9.19 -14.39 9.01
N LEU A 125 -9.94 -13.65 8.21
CA LEU A 125 -9.45 -12.51 7.43
C LEU A 125 -9.72 -11.21 8.16
#